data_AF-A0A812XYB2-F1
#
_entry.id   AF-A0A812XYB2-F1
#
_cell.length_a   1.000
_cell.length_b   1.000
_cell.length_c   1.000
_cell.angle_alpha   90.00
_cell.angle_beta   90.00
_cell.angle_gamma   90.00
#
_symmetry.space_group_name_H-M   'P 1'
#
loop_
_entity.id
_entity.type
_entity.pdbx_description
1 polymer ?
#
loop_
_entity_poly.entity_id
_entity_poly.type
_entity_poly.pdbx_seq_one_letter_code
_entity_poly.pdbx_strand_id
1 'polypeptide(L)'
;MEELNDVFACVEEALTADQRKKLLEKELRRMQDYAESVDVILGQREELRALVVAGECFERQAQAGTGRWVGNSKHFLEEEKFRRRFVRQYPELRDKLIDSISDWETAEGKTFLHNGIALGARLREARDHGVALASAQGDLSIMSVLLHILAVTEEHLPSSPSGKSNDSPTPKSKTGTKQEGTALTRASSEAAIRRSPSPKRRGVKRQKSATDLTVRLPPIRKV
;
A
#
# COMPACT_ATOMS: atom_id res chain seq x y z
N MET A 1 -9.78 28.01 -10.48
CA MET A 1 -9.69 29.38 -9.90
C MET A 1 -10.45 30.37 -10.75
N GLU A 2 -10.43 30.27 -12.08
CA GLU A 2 -11.18 31.16 -12.99
C GLU A 2 -12.70 31.16 -12.73
N GLU A 3 -13.35 30.00 -12.57
CA GLU A 3 -14.80 29.95 -12.28
C GLU A 3 -15.22 30.66 -10.98
N LEU A 4 -14.33 30.69 -9.97
CA LEU A 4 -14.62 31.34 -8.69
C LEU A 4 -14.42 32.86 -8.81
N ASN A 5 -13.46 33.29 -9.63
CA ASN A 5 -13.22 34.70 -9.92
C ASN A 5 -14.43 35.34 -10.61
N ASP A 6 -15.10 34.61 -11.50
CA ASP A 6 -16.32 35.10 -12.16
C ASP A 6 -17.47 35.31 -11.15
N VAL A 7 -17.60 34.40 -10.17
CA VAL A 7 -18.60 34.55 -9.10
C VAL A 7 -18.25 35.73 -8.20
N PHE A 8 -16.99 35.91 -7.83
CA PHE A 8 -16.55 37.05 -7.03
C PHE A 8 -16.76 38.37 -7.76
N ALA A 9 -16.47 38.44 -9.07
CA ALA A 9 -16.77 39.60 -9.90
C ALA A 9 -18.27 39.93 -9.88
N CYS A 10 -19.14 38.93 -10.04
CA CYS A 10 -20.60 39.12 -9.96
C CYS A 10 -21.07 39.60 -8.57
N VAL A 11 -20.41 39.16 -7.50
CA VAL A 11 -20.71 39.59 -6.12
C VAL A 11 -20.23 41.03 -5.87
N GLU A 12 -19.08 41.42 -6.41
CA GLU A 12 -18.54 42.78 -6.31
C GLU A 12 -19.40 43.79 -7.08
N GLU A 13 -19.91 43.41 -8.25
CA GLU A 13 -20.82 44.22 -9.07
C GLU A 13 -22.23 44.37 -8.47
N ALA A 14 -22.61 43.52 -7.52
CA ALA A 14 -23.93 43.59 -6.89
C ALA A 14 -24.09 44.87 -6.05
N LEU A 15 -25.15 45.63 -6.35
CA LEU A 15 -25.43 46.96 -5.82
C LEU A 15 -25.96 46.94 -4.38
N THR A 16 -26.50 45.81 -3.93
CA THR A 16 -27.14 45.69 -2.61
C THR A 16 -26.60 44.51 -1.81
N ALA A 17 -26.58 44.64 -0.49
CA ALA A 17 -26.17 43.58 0.42
C ALA A 17 -27.03 42.31 0.25
N ASP A 18 -28.33 42.46 0.01
CA ASP A 18 -29.25 41.34 -0.19
C ASP A 18 -28.97 40.56 -1.50
N GLN A 19 -28.60 41.25 -2.57
CA GLN A 19 -28.18 40.60 -3.82
C GLN A 19 -26.87 39.83 -3.65
N ARG A 20 -25.88 40.42 -2.96
CA ARG A 20 -24.62 39.74 -2.62
C ARG A 20 -24.87 38.47 -1.83
N LYS A 21 -25.70 38.55 -0.79
CA LYS A 21 -26.07 37.40 0.04
C LYS A 21 -26.72 36.29 -0.78
N LYS A 22 -27.68 36.62 -1.65
CA LYS A 22 -28.34 35.62 -2.52
C LYS A 22 -27.36 34.95 -3.50
N LEU A 23 -26.43 35.69 -4.08
CA LEU A 23 -25.41 35.14 -4.97
C LEU A 23 -24.48 34.18 -4.22
N LEU A 24 -24.02 34.56 -3.03
CA LEU A 24 -23.19 33.70 -2.18
C LEU A 24 -23.93 32.45 -1.70
N GLU A 25 -25.20 32.57 -1.30
CA GLU A 25 -26.02 31.40 -0.90
C GLU A 25 -26.24 30.43 -2.05
N LYS A 26 -26.46 30.95 -3.26
CA LYS A 26 -26.58 30.13 -4.47
C LYS A 26 -25.27 29.40 -4.76
N GLU A 27 -24.15 30.09 -4.66
CA GLU A 27 -22.84 29.49 -4.91
C GLU A 27 -22.48 28.46 -3.84
N LEU A 28 -22.74 28.75 -2.57
CA LEU A 28 -22.52 27.81 -1.47
C LEU A 28 -23.32 26.53 -1.70
N ARG A 29 -24.58 26.64 -2.11
CA ARG A 29 -25.40 25.46 -2.45
C ARG A 29 -24.80 24.68 -3.62
N ARG A 30 -24.39 25.36 -4.70
CA ARG A 30 -23.70 24.70 -5.84
C ARG A 30 -22.46 23.93 -5.39
N MET A 31 -21.63 24.54 -4.56
CA MET A 31 -20.41 23.90 -4.03
C MET A 31 -20.73 22.74 -3.10
N GLN A 32 -21.80 22.84 -2.30
CA GLN A 32 -22.25 21.77 -1.42
C GLN A 32 -22.76 20.57 -2.22
N ASP A 33 -23.62 20.80 -3.22
CA ASP A 33 -24.13 19.75 -4.11
C ASP A 33 -22.97 19.04 -4.83
N TYR A 34 -21.97 19.81 -5.29
CA TYR A 34 -20.76 19.25 -5.88
C TYR A 34 -19.97 18.41 -4.87
N ALA A 35 -19.74 18.90 -3.66
CA ALA A 35 -19.01 18.18 -2.62
C ALA A 35 -19.70 16.85 -2.25
N GLU A 36 -21.03 16.87 -2.13
CA GLU A 36 -21.84 15.69 -1.88
C GLU A 36 -21.77 14.68 -3.05
N SER A 37 -21.73 15.17 -4.29
CA SER A 37 -21.61 14.31 -5.48
C SER A 37 -20.28 13.53 -5.54
N VAL A 38 -19.20 14.10 -5.00
CA VAL A 38 -17.85 13.49 -5.05
C VAL A 38 -17.45 12.75 -3.77
N ASP A 39 -18.23 12.85 -2.69
CA ASP A 39 -17.88 12.31 -1.37
C ASP A 39 -17.54 10.81 -1.42
N VAL A 40 -18.33 10.03 -2.18
CA VAL A 40 -18.10 8.59 -2.37
C VAL A 40 -16.74 8.31 -3.00
N ILE A 41 -16.36 9.09 -4.02
CA ILE A 41 -15.07 8.96 -4.73
C ILE A 41 -13.93 9.33 -3.78
N LEU A 42 -14.09 10.38 -2.99
CA LEU A 42 -13.08 10.83 -2.03
C LEU A 42 -12.84 9.79 -0.92
N GLY A 43 -13.92 9.19 -0.39
CA GLY A 43 -13.83 8.11 0.60
C GLY A 43 -13.06 6.89 0.07
N GLN A 44 -13.44 6.41 -1.12
CA GLN A 44 -12.77 5.28 -1.76
C GLN A 44 -11.30 5.58 -2.10
N ARG A 45 -11.00 6.80 -2.56
CA ARG A 45 -9.63 7.25 -2.78
C ARG A 45 -8.82 7.19 -1.48
N GLU A 46 -9.38 7.63 -0.36
CA GLU A 46 -8.69 7.64 0.92
C GLU A 46 -8.42 6.21 1.43
N GLU A 47 -9.35 5.29 1.24
CA GLU A 47 -9.14 3.86 1.52
C GLU A 47 -7.98 3.29 0.70
N LEU A 48 -7.96 3.56 -0.62
CA LEU A 48 -6.89 3.12 -1.50
C LEU A 48 -5.54 3.76 -1.12
N ARG A 49 -5.55 5.05 -0.77
CA ARG A 49 -4.37 5.78 -0.29
C ARG A 49 -3.82 5.15 0.99
N ALA A 50 -4.66 4.85 1.97
CA ALA A 50 -4.22 4.24 3.22
C ALA A 50 -3.52 2.90 2.98
N LEU A 51 -4.05 2.07 2.07
CA LEU A 51 -3.42 0.81 1.68
C LEU A 51 -2.04 1.03 1.06
N VAL A 52 -1.91 1.99 0.14
CA VAL A 52 -0.65 2.29 -0.57
C VAL A 52 0.40 2.88 0.39
N VAL A 53 0.00 3.81 1.26
CA VAL A 53 0.89 4.41 2.28
C VAL A 53 1.42 3.35 3.24
N ALA A 54 0.58 2.38 3.65
CA ALA A 54 1.01 1.28 4.48
C ALA A 54 2.05 0.39 3.76
N GLY A 55 1.88 0.15 2.45
CA GLY A 55 2.85 -0.58 1.64
C GLY A 55 4.20 0.14 1.53
N GLU A 56 4.17 1.46 1.31
CA GLU A 56 5.36 2.29 1.20
C GLU A 56 6.21 2.26 2.48
N CYS A 57 5.57 2.11 3.64
CA CYS A 57 6.28 1.95 4.92
C CYS A 57 7.19 0.72 4.93
N PHE A 58 6.75 -0.39 4.31
CA PHE A 58 7.56 -1.60 4.17
C PHE A 58 8.69 -1.40 3.15
N GLU A 59 8.43 -0.74 2.02
CA GLU A 59 9.45 -0.43 1.02
C GLU A 59 10.58 0.46 1.57
N ARG A 60 10.23 1.53 2.28
CA ARG A 60 11.22 2.41 2.91
C ARG A 60 12.06 1.68 3.95
N GLN A 61 11.45 0.81 4.74
CA GLN A 61 12.18 -0.03 5.70
C GLN A 61 13.10 -1.02 4.99
N ALA A 62 12.70 -1.56 3.85
CA ALA A 62 13.53 -2.46 3.04
C ALA A 62 14.74 -1.73 2.42
N GLN A 63 14.55 -0.48 1.98
CA GLN A 63 15.62 0.34 1.38
C GLN A 63 16.57 0.95 2.43
N ALA A 64 16.11 1.19 3.66
CA ALA A 64 16.87 1.88 4.70
C ALA A 64 17.94 1.05 5.43
N GLY A 65 18.10 -0.26 5.17
CA GLY A 65 18.92 -1.10 6.04
C GLY A 65 19.68 -2.27 5.40
N THR A 66 21.02 -2.20 5.50
CA THR A 66 22.03 -3.26 5.35
C THR A 66 21.84 -4.47 6.30
N GLY A 67 20.72 -4.51 7.04
CA GLY A 67 20.38 -5.50 8.05
C GLY A 67 18.96 -6.06 7.93
N ARG A 68 18.28 -5.97 6.77
CA ARG A 68 16.93 -6.55 6.52
C ARG A 68 16.79 -8.00 7.01
N TRP A 69 17.89 -8.75 6.99
CA TRP A 69 17.97 -10.16 7.36
C TRP A 69 18.52 -10.42 8.78
N VAL A 70 19.04 -9.40 9.45
CA VAL A 70 19.66 -9.54 10.78
C VAL A 70 18.63 -9.24 11.85
N GLY A 71 18.00 -10.30 12.37
CA GLY A 71 17.33 -10.28 13.68
C GLY A 71 15.84 -9.91 13.71
N ASN A 72 15.17 -9.69 12.58
CA ASN A 72 13.77 -9.22 12.59
C ASN A 72 12.79 -10.06 11.75
N SER A 73 12.75 -11.38 12.00
CA SER A 73 11.84 -12.32 11.32
C SER A 73 10.35 -11.97 11.42
N LYS A 74 9.95 -11.23 12.47
CA LYS A 74 8.58 -10.74 12.65
C LYS A 74 8.18 -9.74 11.57
N HIS A 75 9.07 -8.83 11.17
CA HIS A 75 8.77 -7.83 10.15
C HIS A 75 8.62 -8.46 8.77
N PHE A 76 9.41 -9.49 8.44
CA PHE A 76 9.23 -10.25 7.20
C PHE A 76 7.86 -10.94 7.15
N LEU A 77 7.42 -11.53 8.27
CA LEU A 77 6.11 -12.16 8.33
C LEU A 77 4.96 -11.14 8.22
N GLU A 78 5.13 -9.95 8.79
CA GLU A 78 4.18 -8.85 8.68
C GLU A 78 4.13 -8.29 7.25
N GLU A 79 5.29 -8.10 6.61
CA GLU A 79 5.43 -7.70 5.20
C GLU A 79 4.76 -8.73 4.27
N GLU A 80 5.04 -10.02 4.44
CA GLU A 80 4.45 -11.09 3.63
C GLU A 80 2.94 -11.21 3.85
N LYS A 81 2.46 -11.04 5.09
CA LYS A 81 1.01 -10.95 5.37
C LYS A 81 0.39 -9.74 4.69
N PHE A 82 1.09 -8.61 4.65
CA PHE A 82 0.63 -7.42 3.97
C PHE A 82 0.57 -7.65 2.46
N ARG A 83 1.62 -8.17 1.83
CA ARG A 83 1.65 -8.50 0.39
C ARG A 83 0.46 -9.35 -0.02
N ARG A 84 0.14 -10.39 0.75
CA ARG A 84 -1.02 -11.25 0.48
C ARG A 84 -2.36 -10.51 0.58
N ARG A 85 -2.49 -9.58 1.52
CA ARG A 85 -3.69 -8.73 1.62
C ARG A 85 -3.75 -7.73 0.47
N PHE A 86 -2.63 -7.11 0.16
CA PHE A 86 -2.49 -6.13 -0.92
C PHE A 86 -2.90 -6.74 -2.27
N VAL A 87 -2.37 -7.91 -2.62
CA VAL A 87 -2.73 -8.64 -3.86
C VAL A 87 -4.24 -8.85 -4.00
N ARG A 88 -4.95 -9.05 -2.88
CA ARG A 88 -6.40 -9.28 -2.86
C ARG A 88 -7.19 -7.98 -2.88
N GLN A 89 -6.83 -7.02 -2.03
CA GLN A 89 -7.61 -5.81 -1.78
C GLN A 89 -7.37 -4.72 -2.81
N TYR A 90 -6.14 -4.58 -3.32
CA TYR A 90 -5.81 -3.50 -4.23
C TYR A 90 -6.62 -3.51 -5.53
N PRO A 91 -6.77 -4.65 -6.25
CA PRO A 91 -7.58 -4.69 -7.47
C PRO A 91 -9.04 -4.27 -7.21
N GLU A 92 -9.65 -4.79 -6.13
CA GLU A 92 -11.03 -4.49 -5.76
C GLU A 92 -11.23 -3.00 -5.46
N LEU A 93 -10.34 -2.40 -4.66
CA LEU A 93 -10.41 -0.96 -4.32
C LEU A 93 -10.16 -0.07 -5.54
N ARG A 94 -9.18 -0.43 -6.38
CA ARG A 94 -8.88 0.30 -7.62
C ARG A 94 -10.07 0.27 -8.57
N ASP A 95 -10.63 -0.91 -8.82
CA ASP A 95 -11.69 -1.08 -9.81
C ASP A 95 -12.99 -0.41 -9.34
N LYS A 96 -13.33 -0.53 -8.04
CA LYS A 96 -14.47 0.21 -7.45
C LYS A 96 -14.34 1.73 -7.59
N LEU A 97 -13.12 2.25 -7.41
CA LEU A 97 -12.83 3.68 -7.58
C LEU A 97 -12.92 4.09 -9.06
N ILE A 98 -12.42 3.27 -9.98
CA ILE A 98 -12.56 3.50 -11.43
C ILE A 98 -14.04 3.56 -11.81
N ASP A 99 -14.85 2.62 -11.31
CA ASP A 99 -16.28 2.53 -11.62
C ASP A 99 -17.02 3.76 -11.09
N SER A 100 -16.80 4.13 -9.82
CA SER A 100 -17.45 5.30 -9.20
C SER A 100 -17.07 6.61 -9.90
N ILE A 101 -15.80 6.75 -10.32
CA ILE A 101 -15.38 7.90 -11.13
C ILE A 101 -16.08 7.88 -12.49
N SER A 102 -16.15 6.73 -13.15
CA SER A 102 -16.75 6.62 -14.49
C SER A 102 -18.25 6.93 -14.47
N ASP A 103 -18.96 6.48 -13.44
CA ASP A 103 -20.38 6.78 -13.21
C ASP A 103 -20.59 8.29 -13.00
N TRP A 104 -19.75 8.91 -12.17
CA TRP A 104 -19.79 10.36 -11.92
C TRP A 104 -19.45 11.18 -13.18
N GLU A 105 -18.40 10.79 -13.92
CA GLU A 105 -18.01 11.45 -15.18
C GLU A 105 -19.14 11.38 -16.21
N THR A 106 -19.88 10.27 -16.23
CA THR A 106 -21.04 10.07 -17.12
C THR A 106 -22.23 10.93 -16.68
N ALA A 107 -22.49 11.04 -15.38
CA ALA A 107 -23.59 11.84 -14.84
C ALA A 107 -23.36 13.36 -15.01
N GLU A 108 -22.14 13.82 -14.74
CA GLU A 108 -21.79 15.25 -14.77
C GLU A 108 -21.33 15.73 -16.16
N GLY A 109 -20.97 14.81 -17.06
CA GLY A 109 -20.47 15.14 -18.40
C GLY A 109 -19.11 15.84 -18.39
N LYS A 110 -18.33 15.66 -17.32
CA LYS A 110 -17.01 16.28 -17.11
C LYS A 110 -15.98 15.22 -16.69
N THR A 111 -14.71 15.49 -16.97
CA THR A 111 -13.60 14.64 -16.49
C THR A 111 -13.32 14.91 -15.01
N PHE A 112 -13.16 13.85 -14.23
CA PHE A 112 -12.80 13.98 -12.82
C PHE A 112 -11.31 14.27 -12.68
N LEU A 113 -10.99 15.45 -12.14
CA LEU A 113 -9.61 15.89 -11.90
C LEU A 113 -9.33 15.95 -10.39
N HIS A 114 -8.24 15.32 -9.97
CA HIS A 114 -7.72 15.41 -8.61
C HIS A 114 -6.28 15.94 -8.65
N ASN A 115 -6.02 17.07 -8.00
CA ASN A 115 -4.72 17.75 -8.04
C ASN A 115 -4.17 17.96 -9.48
N GLY A 116 -5.06 18.28 -10.42
CA GLY A 116 -4.71 18.49 -11.83
C GLY A 116 -4.51 17.20 -12.65
N ILE A 117 -4.71 16.03 -12.06
CA ILE A 117 -4.54 14.73 -12.71
C ILE A 117 -5.92 14.11 -12.98
N ALA A 118 -6.13 13.63 -14.21
CA ALA A 118 -7.30 12.81 -14.56
C ALA A 118 -7.20 11.43 -13.88
N LEU A 119 -7.68 11.35 -12.64
CA LEU A 119 -7.45 10.22 -11.75
C LEU A 119 -7.99 8.90 -12.33
N GLY A 120 -9.22 8.92 -12.85
CA GLY A 120 -9.84 7.74 -13.47
C GLY A 120 -9.02 7.20 -14.64
N ALA A 121 -8.53 8.09 -15.51
CA ALA A 121 -7.69 7.70 -16.65
C ALA A 121 -6.36 7.06 -16.19
N ARG A 122 -5.69 7.65 -15.19
CA ARG A 122 -4.42 7.12 -14.65
C ARG A 122 -4.59 5.78 -13.95
N LEU A 123 -5.68 5.57 -13.23
CA LEU A 123 -5.97 4.28 -12.59
C LEU A 123 -6.24 3.18 -13.62
N ARG A 124 -6.97 3.50 -14.71
CA ARG A 124 -7.17 2.57 -15.84
C ARG A 124 -5.84 2.25 -16.53
N GLU A 125 -5.00 3.26 -16.78
CA GLU A 125 -3.66 3.06 -17.36
C GLU A 125 -2.80 2.13 -16.48
N ALA A 126 -2.79 2.33 -15.16
CA ALA A 126 -2.07 1.47 -14.21
C ALA A 126 -2.62 0.04 -14.18
N ARG A 127 -3.95 -0.13 -14.28
CA ARG A 127 -4.57 -1.44 -14.45
C ARG A 127 -4.05 -2.15 -15.70
N ASP A 128 -3.93 -1.42 -16.80
CA ASP A 128 -3.62 -2.00 -18.11
C ASP A 128 -2.10 -2.20 -18.33
N HIS A 129 -1.22 -1.42 -17.66
CA HIS A 129 0.23 -1.38 -17.91
C HIS A 129 1.11 -1.81 -16.71
N GLY A 130 1.09 -3.09 -16.34
CA GLY A 130 2.14 -3.70 -15.52
C GLY A 130 2.05 -3.46 -14.00
N VAL A 131 1.40 -2.38 -13.53
CA VAL A 131 1.09 -2.22 -12.09
C VAL A 131 0.11 -3.30 -11.65
N ALA A 132 -0.86 -3.70 -12.49
CA ALA A 132 -1.69 -4.87 -12.19
C ALA A 132 -0.89 -6.17 -12.07
N LEU A 133 0.16 -6.35 -12.87
CA LEU A 133 0.98 -7.56 -12.86
C LEU A 133 1.86 -7.62 -11.60
N ALA A 134 2.50 -6.50 -11.25
CA ALA A 134 3.30 -6.37 -10.04
C ALA A 134 2.43 -6.42 -8.77
N SER A 135 1.24 -5.80 -8.78
CA SER A 135 0.24 -5.94 -7.71
C SER A 135 -0.23 -7.38 -7.54
N ALA A 136 -0.44 -8.12 -8.64
CA ALA A 136 -0.85 -9.53 -8.59
C ALA A 136 0.25 -10.44 -8.01
N GLN A 137 1.52 -10.04 -8.15
CA GLN A 137 2.66 -10.73 -7.55
C GLN A 137 2.97 -10.26 -6.12
N GLY A 138 2.31 -9.19 -5.65
CA GLY A 138 2.58 -8.58 -4.36
C GLY A 138 3.93 -7.86 -4.30
N ASP A 139 4.44 -7.45 -5.45
CA ASP A 139 5.63 -6.61 -5.51
C ASP A 139 5.26 -5.21 -5.01
N LEU A 140 5.95 -4.78 -3.96
CA LEU A 140 5.70 -3.50 -3.31
C LEU A 140 6.49 -2.37 -3.97
N SER A 141 7.40 -2.65 -4.91
CA SER A 141 8.14 -1.62 -5.66
C SER A 141 7.24 -0.62 -6.39
N ILE A 142 6.00 -1.02 -6.70
CA ILE A 142 4.97 -0.19 -7.33
C ILE A 142 4.35 0.88 -6.41
N MET A 143 4.59 0.82 -5.09
CA MET A 143 3.98 1.78 -4.16
C MET A 143 4.31 3.23 -4.56
N SER A 144 5.53 3.49 -5.00
CA SER A 144 5.97 4.80 -5.51
C SER A 144 5.11 5.31 -6.68
N VAL A 145 4.80 4.44 -7.65
CA VAL A 145 3.93 4.75 -8.79
C VAL A 145 2.51 5.04 -8.33
N LEU A 146 1.98 4.23 -7.40
CA LEU A 146 0.63 4.41 -6.87
C LEU A 146 0.49 5.69 -6.03
N LEU A 147 1.50 6.06 -5.25
CA LEU A 147 1.53 7.32 -4.52
C LEU A 147 1.50 8.51 -5.47
N HIS A 148 2.22 8.43 -6.60
CA HIS A 148 2.19 9.48 -7.61
C HIS A 148 0.81 9.61 -8.26
N ILE A 149 0.17 8.50 -8.64
CA ILE A 149 -1.19 8.50 -9.21
C ILE A 149 -2.21 9.11 -8.24
N LEU A 150 -2.07 8.79 -6.95
CA LEU A 150 -2.95 9.30 -5.89
C LEU A 150 -2.59 10.73 -5.44
N ALA A 151 -1.57 11.33 -6.06
CA ALA A 151 -1.03 12.66 -5.74
C ALA A 151 -0.72 12.82 -4.24
N VAL A 152 -0.10 11.80 -3.65
CA VAL A 152 0.33 11.82 -2.25
C VAL A 152 1.72 12.46 -2.18
N THR A 153 1.82 13.62 -1.53
CA THR A 153 3.08 14.33 -1.29
C THR A 153 3.86 13.70 -0.13
N GLU A 154 5.17 13.97 -0.03
CA GLU A 154 6.01 13.39 1.05
C GLU A 154 5.53 13.72 2.46
N GLU A 155 4.88 14.87 2.66
CA GLU A 155 4.31 15.31 3.94
C GLU A 155 3.24 14.36 4.50
N HIS A 156 2.63 13.57 3.61
CA HIS A 156 1.57 12.63 3.92
C HIS A 156 2.06 11.24 4.29
N LEU A 157 3.37 11.01 4.27
CA LEU A 157 3.97 9.73 4.59
C LEU A 157 4.51 9.76 6.02
N PRO A 158 4.34 8.66 6.79
CA PRO A 158 4.89 8.62 8.14
C PRO A 158 6.41 8.80 8.10
N SER A 159 6.93 9.57 9.04
CA SER A 159 8.35 9.83 9.16
C SER A 159 9.10 8.51 9.30
N SER A 160 10.08 8.30 8.43
CA SER A 160 10.95 7.13 8.51
C SER A 160 11.68 7.17 9.86
N PRO A 161 11.83 6.05 10.59
CA PRO A 161 12.69 6.00 11.76
C PRO A 161 14.14 6.03 11.27
N SER A 162 14.63 7.20 10.87
CA SER A 162 16.05 7.45 10.72
C SER A 162 16.71 7.15 12.06
N GLY A 163 17.59 6.16 12.06
CA GLY A 163 18.19 5.58 13.26
C GLY A 163 18.68 6.66 14.23
N LYS A 164 18.16 6.61 15.45
CA LYS A 164 18.83 7.24 16.59
C LYS A 164 20.22 6.61 16.67
N SER A 165 21.24 7.36 16.30
CA SER A 165 22.62 7.08 16.66
C SER A 165 22.67 6.94 18.18
N ASN A 166 22.79 5.70 18.67
CA ASN A 166 23.16 5.46 20.06
C ASN A 166 24.61 5.89 20.22
N ASP A 167 24.79 7.15 20.65
CA ASP A 167 26.01 7.58 21.30
C ASP A 167 26.23 6.66 22.50
N SER A 168 27.30 5.87 22.41
CA SER A 168 27.69 4.92 23.44
C SER A 168 28.39 5.67 24.58
N PRO A 169 27.96 5.55 25.85
CA PRO A 169 28.84 5.85 26.96
C PRO A 169 29.68 4.61 27.27
N THR A 170 30.99 4.77 27.10
CA THR A 170 32.05 3.87 27.55
C THR A 170 31.85 3.39 28.99
N PRO A 171 32.00 2.09 29.31
CA PRO A 171 32.01 1.63 30.68
C PRO A 171 33.42 1.80 31.28
N LYS A 172 33.53 2.69 32.28
CA LYS A 172 34.71 2.80 33.13
C LYS A 172 34.86 1.54 33.98
N SER A 173 36.04 0.95 33.88
CA SER A 173 36.64 -0.02 34.79
C SER A 173 36.50 0.37 36.27
N LYS A 174 36.08 -0.57 37.13
CA LYS A 174 36.52 -0.66 38.53
C LYS A 174 36.66 -2.12 38.96
N THR A 175 37.88 -2.42 39.39
CA THR A 175 38.41 -3.62 40.03
C THR A 175 37.85 -3.83 41.44
N GLY A 176 37.74 -5.09 41.87
CA GLY A 176 37.35 -5.46 43.23
C GLY A 176 37.44 -6.96 43.48
N THR A 177 38.54 -7.34 44.13
CA THR A 177 39.08 -8.67 44.46
C THR A 177 38.28 -9.45 45.52
N LYS A 178 38.38 -10.80 45.47
CA LYS A 178 38.79 -11.72 46.58
C LYS A 178 37.83 -12.90 46.97
N GLN A 179 38.35 -14.10 46.72
CA GLN A 179 38.39 -15.37 47.51
C GLN A 179 37.14 -16.22 47.87
N GLU A 180 37.24 -17.48 47.40
CA GLU A 180 37.19 -18.79 48.11
C GLU A 180 36.14 -19.09 49.19
N GLY A 181 35.48 -20.25 49.03
CA GLY A 181 34.74 -20.93 50.10
C GLY A 181 33.94 -22.15 49.64
N THR A 182 34.49 -23.34 49.90
CA THR A 182 33.98 -24.71 49.71
C THR A 182 32.64 -25.04 50.39
N ALA A 183 31.90 -25.98 49.77
CA ALA A 183 31.27 -27.19 50.35
C ALA A 183 29.74 -27.39 50.16
N LEU A 184 29.42 -28.46 49.41
CA LEU A 184 28.41 -29.51 49.64
C LEU A 184 27.01 -29.13 50.17
N THR A 185 25.96 -29.39 49.39
CA THR A 185 25.03 -30.52 49.64
C THR A 185 23.94 -30.66 48.56
N ARG A 186 23.92 -31.84 47.93
CA ARG A 186 22.77 -32.75 47.82
C ARG A 186 21.39 -32.18 47.43
N ALA A 187 21.01 -32.37 46.17
CA ALA A 187 19.67 -32.86 45.80
C ALA A 187 19.71 -33.44 44.38
N SER A 188 19.57 -34.76 44.30
CA SER A 188 19.37 -35.50 43.05
C SER A 188 17.88 -35.83 42.98
N SER A 189 17.21 -35.32 41.96
CA SER A 189 15.86 -35.76 41.57
C SER A 189 15.71 -35.60 40.05
N GLU A 190 16.02 -36.69 39.36
CA GLU A 190 15.03 -37.43 38.56
C GLU A 190 14.06 -36.60 37.69
N ALA A 191 14.29 -36.56 36.37
CA ALA A 191 13.21 -36.53 35.37
C ALA A 191 13.70 -36.79 33.94
N ALA A 192 13.47 -38.03 33.50
CA ALA A 192 12.95 -38.44 32.19
C ALA A 192 13.53 -37.81 30.90
N ILE A 193 14.48 -38.55 30.31
CA ILE A 193 14.78 -38.57 28.88
C ILE A 193 13.54 -39.09 28.13
N ARG A 194 12.80 -38.22 27.44
CA ARG A 194 11.86 -38.61 26.38
C ARG A 194 12.51 -38.42 25.01
N ARG A 195 13.07 -39.52 24.50
CA ARG A 195 13.33 -39.69 23.07
C ARG A 195 11.99 -39.85 22.34
N SER A 196 11.80 -39.15 21.23
CA SER A 196 10.80 -39.48 20.23
C SER A 196 11.36 -39.25 18.83
N PRO A 197 10.96 -40.07 17.84
CA PRO A 197 11.78 -40.41 16.68
C PRO A 197 11.33 -39.70 15.40
N SER A 198 12.29 -39.56 14.48
CA SER A 198 12.13 -39.03 13.13
C SER A 198 11.12 -39.82 12.27
N PRO A 199 10.27 -39.18 11.45
CA PRO A 199 9.40 -39.88 10.52
C PRO A 199 10.15 -40.32 9.25
N LYS A 200 9.93 -41.59 8.88
CA LYS A 200 10.40 -42.24 7.66
C LYS A 200 9.77 -41.63 6.40
N ARG A 201 10.62 -41.44 5.39
CA ARG A 201 10.28 -41.20 3.98
C ARG A 201 9.35 -42.30 3.45
N ARG A 202 8.22 -41.92 2.85
CA ARG A 202 7.39 -42.78 1.98
C ARG A 202 7.49 -42.29 0.54
N GLY A 203 7.71 -43.24 -0.37
CA GLY A 203 8.05 -43.03 -1.76
C GLY A 203 6.92 -42.48 -2.62
N VAL A 204 7.29 -41.62 -3.56
CA VAL A 204 6.45 -41.12 -4.65
C VAL A 204 6.52 -42.11 -5.80
N LYS A 205 5.38 -42.75 -6.09
CA LYS A 205 5.19 -43.61 -7.26
C LYS A 205 4.80 -42.71 -8.44
N ARG A 206 5.69 -42.61 -9.43
CA ARG A 206 5.43 -41.97 -10.74
C ARG A 206 4.28 -42.71 -11.43
N GLN A 207 3.20 -42.01 -11.74
CA GLN A 207 2.32 -42.37 -12.85
C GLN A 207 2.55 -41.39 -14.00
N LYS A 208 2.98 -41.96 -15.13
CA LYS A 208 3.02 -41.32 -16.44
C LYS A 208 1.62 -41.48 -17.04
N SER A 209 0.98 -40.39 -17.45
CA SER A 209 -0.10 -40.43 -18.43
C SER A 209 0.31 -39.56 -19.61
N ALA A 210 0.34 -40.19 -20.77
CA ALA A 210 0.65 -39.61 -22.06
C ALA A 210 -0.60 -38.86 -22.58
N THR A 211 -0.39 -37.64 -23.05
CA THR A 211 -1.30 -36.99 -24.00
C THR A 211 -0.44 -36.59 -25.18
N ASP A 212 -0.46 -37.46 -26.19
CA ASP A 212 0.07 -37.21 -27.52
C ASP A 212 -0.94 -36.30 -28.24
N LEU A 213 -0.56 -35.04 -28.45
CA LEU A 213 -1.36 -34.05 -29.17
C LEU A 213 -0.56 -33.68 -30.42
N THR A 214 -0.69 -34.54 -31.43
CA THR A 214 -0.14 -34.33 -32.76
C THR A 214 -0.95 -33.24 -33.47
N VAL A 215 -0.50 -31.99 -33.40
CA VAL A 215 -1.06 -30.90 -34.23
C VAL A 215 -0.35 -30.91 -35.59
N ARG A 216 -1.05 -31.43 -36.60
CA ARG A 216 -0.68 -31.30 -38.02
C ARG A 216 -0.94 -29.85 -38.48
N LEU A 217 0.12 -29.11 -38.80
CA LEU A 217 0.06 -27.87 -39.56
C LEU A 217 -0.04 -28.19 -41.08
N PRO A 218 -0.94 -27.53 -41.84
CA PRO A 218 -0.93 -27.58 -43.29
C PRO A 218 0.13 -26.63 -43.89
N PRO A 219 0.65 -26.91 -45.11
CA PRO A 219 1.73 -26.14 -45.71
C PRO A 219 1.26 -24.80 -46.27
N ILE A 220 2.05 -23.76 -46.02
CA ILE A 220 1.94 -22.41 -46.58
C ILE A 220 2.24 -22.47 -48.08
N ARG A 221 1.30 -22.01 -48.92
CA ARG A 221 1.54 -21.72 -50.34
C ARG A 221 2.35 -20.42 -50.45
N LYS A 222 3.46 -20.47 -51.19
CA LYS A 222 4.24 -19.31 -51.60
C LYS A 222 3.46 -18.51 -52.64
N VAL A 223 3.47 -17.20 -52.52
CA VAL A 223 3.29 -16.23 -53.62
C VAL A 223 4.62 -15.50 -53.76
#